data_AF-A0A0W0D2H5-F1
#
_entry.id   AF-A0A0W0D2H5-F1
#
_cell.length_a   1.000
_cell.length_b   1.000
_cell.length_c   1.000
_cell.angle_alpha   90.00
_cell.angle_beta   90.00
_cell.angle_gamma   90.00
#
_symmetry.space_group_name_H-M   'P 1'
#
loop_
_entity.id
_entity.type
_entity.pdbx_description
1 polymer ?
#
loop_
_entity_poly.entity_id
_entity_poly.type
_entity_poly.pdbx_seq_one_letter_code
_entity_poly.pdbx_strand_id
1 'polypeptide(L)'
;MSSLRKDHAIMVPCHSIWNYFTSCSDYIHLGQDPEQWFLAPFQYEGRDHLSFIKHGLAGLDTLLSDFANSTLIFSGSQTKAEAGPVSEAQSYQLLMYRIIKQSIDDINVVNGIFGNIDSEILKLIQSIISIMRDQEITLDQLFESHRITLEEYALDSFDNLLYSLGQFQAVNGNYPKKMTIVGFGFKQSRYLDLHAKAIDFKNINYISIEPSPTGYNSEQLEVYFSTLSAMEKKNAAALFQNDYYGRRSPLLDKKQSRNPFNKQPKYEILNILKGLENYSDEEFLQKHIVGHTPW
;
A
#
# COMPACT_ATOMS: atom_id res chain seq x y z
N MET A 1 24.86 22.30 -3.30
CA MET A 1 23.70 22.16 -4.20
C MET A 1 22.49 21.87 -3.33
N SER A 2 21.49 22.76 -3.32
CA SER A 2 20.22 22.51 -2.64
C SER A 2 19.59 21.27 -3.27
N SER A 3 19.65 20.10 -2.62
CA SER A 3 18.85 18.96 -3.06
C SER A 3 17.39 19.44 -3.03
N LEU A 4 16.74 19.50 -4.19
CA LEU A 4 15.31 19.79 -4.26
C LEU A 4 14.61 18.85 -3.27
N ARG A 5 13.94 19.43 -2.27
CA ARG A 5 13.20 18.66 -1.28
C ARG A 5 12.08 17.93 -2.01
N LYS A 6 12.02 16.62 -1.86
CA LYS A 6 10.93 15.79 -2.38
C LYS A 6 9.61 16.25 -1.78
N ASP A 7 8.57 16.33 -2.59
CA ASP A 7 7.23 16.75 -2.15
C ASP A 7 6.11 15.81 -2.63
N HIS A 8 6.47 14.68 -3.23
CA HIS A 8 5.54 13.65 -3.70
C HIS A 8 5.68 12.35 -2.92
N ALA A 9 4.69 11.99 -2.12
CA ALA A 9 4.59 10.66 -1.52
C ALA A 9 3.83 9.70 -2.45
N ILE A 10 4.34 8.49 -2.66
CA ILE A 10 3.60 7.41 -3.33
C ILE A 10 3.38 6.33 -2.27
N MET A 11 2.13 6.01 -1.95
CA MET A 11 1.79 5.03 -0.93
C MET A 11 1.19 3.78 -1.57
N VAL A 12 1.74 2.62 -1.23
CA VAL A 12 1.14 1.31 -1.50
C VAL A 12 0.70 0.73 -0.15
N PRO A 13 -0.60 0.80 0.22
CA PRO A 13 -1.11 0.10 1.39
C PRO A 13 -1.08 -1.41 1.15
N CYS A 14 -0.31 -2.12 1.95
CA CYS A 14 -0.18 -3.56 1.86
C CYS A 14 -1.40 -4.27 2.49
N HIS A 15 -1.64 -5.51 2.07
CA HIS A 15 -2.86 -6.26 2.43
C HIS A 15 -2.60 -7.73 2.78
N SER A 16 -1.36 -8.20 2.69
CA SER A 16 -0.93 -9.55 3.02
C SER A 16 0.60 -9.59 3.12
N ILE A 17 1.15 -10.75 3.47
CA ILE A 17 2.59 -10.99 3.53
C ILE A 17 2.93 -12.05 2.49
N TRP A 18 3.85 -11.71 1.59
CA TRP A 18 4.46 -12.69 0.69
C TRP A 18 5.45 -13.55 1.48
N ASN A 19 5.25 -14.87 1.42
CA ASN A 19 6.06 -15.84 2.15
C ASN A 19 7.35 -16.17 1.37
N TYR A 20 8.37 -15.34 1.54
CA TYR A 20 9.66 -15.52 0.87
C TYR A 20 10.47 -16.73 1.37
N PHE A 21 10.06 -17.35 2.49
CA PHE A 21 10.70 -18.57 3.02
C PHE A 21 10.20 -19.84 2.33
N THR A 22 9.09 -19.77 1.60
CA THR A 22 8.62 -20.92 0.82
C THR A 22 9.64 -21.23 -0.27
N SER A 23 10.34 -22.35 -0.14
CA SER A 23 11.19 -22.90 -1.18
C SER A 23 10.39 -23.87 -2.04
N CYS A 24 10.27 -23.60 -3.34
CA CYS A 24 9.87 -24.59 -4.32
C CYS A 24 11.11 -24.98 -5.13
N SER A 25 11.39 -26.28 -5.26
CA SER A 25 12.53 -26.78 -6.06
C SER A 25 12.30 -26.62 -7.56
N ASP A 26 11.04 -26.45 -7.98
CA ASP A 26 10.63 -26.73 -9.35
C ASP A 26 10.52 -25.46 -10.20
N TYR A 27 10.38 -24.27 -9.59
CA TYR A 27 10.28 -23.00 -10.31
C TYR A 27 10.59 -21.77 -9.43
N ILE A 28 10.84 -20.62 -10.07
CA ILE A 28 11.13 -19.36 -9.36
C ILE A 28 9.86 -18.79 -8.72
N HIS A 29 9.98 -18.46 -7.44
CA HIS A 29 8.94 -17.89 -6.60
C HIS A 29 8.91 -16.35 -6.71
N LEU A 30 7.94 -15.81 -7.43
CA LEU A 30 7.70 -14.37 -7.67
C LEU A 30 6.29 -13.92 -7.22
N GLY A 31 5.70 -14.64 -6.25
CA GLY A 31 4.38 -14.32 -5.70
C GLY A 31 3.21 -14.74 -6.59
N GLN A 32 3.46 -15.51 -7.65
CA GLN A 32 2.46 -15.81 -8.68
C GLN A 32 1.36 -16.77 -8.24
N ASP A 33 1.59 -17.57 -7.19
CA ASP A 33 0.60 -18.53 -6.68
C ASP A 33 0.05 -18.08 -5.31
N PRO A 34 -1.24 -18.32 -5.02
CA PRO A 34 -1.86 -17.97 -3.74
C PRO A 34 -1.12 -18.53 -2.51
N GLU A 35 -0.57 -19.75 -2.62
CA GLU A 35 0.12 -20.47 -1.54
C GLU A 35 1.45 -19.80 -1.14
N GLN A 36 1.95 -18.89 -1.98
CA GLN A 36 3.12 -18.07 -1.74
C GLN A 36 2.83 -16.89 -0.81
N TRP A 37 1.58 -16.75 -0.35
CA TRP A 37 1.11 -15.61 0.44
C TRP A 37 0.31 -16.08 1.64
N PHE A 38 0.40 -15.33 2.73
CA PHE A 38 -0.47 -15.54 3.87
C PHE A 38 -1.83 -14.87 3.62
N LEU A 39 -2.66 -15.43 2.74
CA LEU A 39 -3.95 -14.85 2.37
C LEU A 39 -5.06 -15.14 3.40
N ALA A 40 -5.96 -14.17 3.59
CA ALA A 40 -7.24 -14.39 4.24
C ALA A 40 -8.21 -15.12 3.27
N PRO A 41 -9.22 -15.86 3.77
CA PRO A 41 -10.09 -16.69 2.91
C PRO A 41 -10.76 -15.94 1.75
N PHE A 42 -11.20 -14.70 1.96
CA PHE A 42 -11.86 -13.90 0.93
C PHE A 42 -10.90 -13.38 -0.17
N GLN A 43 -9.59 -13.45 0.03
CA GLN A 43 -8.58 -12.96 -0.91
C GLN A 43 -8.26 -13.96 -2.03
N TYR A 44 -8.71 -15.22 -1.90
CA TYR A 44 -8.47 -16.28 -2.88
C TYR A 44 -9.35 -16.11 -4.13
N GLU A 45 -10.64 -15.83 -3.94
CA GLU A 45 -11.61 -15.72 -5.04
C GLU A 45 -11.21 -14.64 -6.05
N GLY A 46 -10.78 -13.48 -5.57
CA GLY A 46 -10.32 -12.35 -6.38
C GLY A 46 -8.92 -12.50 -6.97
N ARG A 47 -8.18 -13.57 -6.61
CA ARG A 47 -6.75 -13.73 -6.89
C ARG A 47 -5.94 -12.51 -6.43
N ASP A 48 -6.24 -12.00 -5.23
CA ASP A 48 -5.74 -10.72 -4.74
C ASP A 48 -4.20 -10.64 -4.70
N HIS A 49 -3.51 -11.78 -4.54
CA HIS A 49 -2.04 -11.87 -4.64
C HIS A 49 -1.48 -11.26 -5.93
N LEU A 50 -2.18 -11.39 -7.07
CA LEU A 50 -1.79 -10.73 -8.31
C LEU A 50 -2.04 -9.23 -8.27
N SER A 51 -3.15 -8.79 -7.68
CA SER A 51 -3.41 -7.37 -7.44
C SER A 51 -2.34 -6.77 -6.53
N PHE A 52 -1.83 -7.49 -5.52
CA PHE A 52 -0.74 -7.02 -4.67
C PHE A 52 0.57 -6.81 -5.44
N ILE A 53 0.91 -7.74 -6.35
CA ILE A 53 2.04 -7.57 -7.27
C ILE A 53 1.84 -6.33 -8.13
N LYS A 54 0.65 -6.18 -8.72
CA LYS A 54 0.31 -5.01 -9.55
C LYS A 54 0.36 -3.70 -8.77
N HIS A 55 -0.10 -3.67 -7.52
CA HIS A 55 0.00 -2.49 -6.65
C HIS A 55 1.45 -2.08 -6.44
N GLY A 56 2.33 -3.04 -6.13
CA GLY A 56 3.76 -2.76 -5.96
C GLY A 56 4.43 -2.28 -7.24
N LEU A 57 4.15 -2.93 -8.37
CA LEU A 57 4.72 -2.56 -9.67
C LEU A 57 4.21 -1.20 -10.15
N ALA A 58 2.92 -0.90 -10.02
CA ALA A 58 2.39 0.43 -10.35
C ALA A 58 2.94 1.52 -9.40
N GLY A 59 3.25 1.18 -8.15
CA GLY A 59 3.99 2.06 -7.24
C GLY A 59 5.41 2.37 -7.74
N LEU A 60 6.15 1.37 -8.22
CA LEU A 60 7.47 1.56 -8.84
C LEU A 60 7.41 2.37 -10.13
N ASP A 61 6.45 2.07 -11.01
CA ASP A 61 6.24 2.79 -12.27
C ASP A 61 5.91 4.27 -12.03
N THR A 62 5.07 4.55 -11.02
CA THR A 62 4.76 5.92 -10.58
C THR A 62 6.00 6.62 -10.00
N LEU A 63 6.81 5.90 -9.20
CA LEU A 63 8.06 6.42 -8.64
C LEU A 63 9.03 6.81 -9.75
N LEU A 64 9.23 5.94 -10.74
CA LEU A 64 10.14 6.19 -11.87
C LEU A 64 9.67 7.35 -12.77
N SER A 65 8.36 7.56 -12.88
CA SER A 65 7.78 8.67 -13.64
C SER A 65 8.03 10.05 -13.00
N ASP A 66 8.27 10.10 -11.68
CA ASP A 66 8.60 11.33 -10.94
C ASP A 66 9.82 11.09 -10.04
N PHE A 67 10.86 10.44 -10.58
CA PHE A 67 11.94 9.84 -9.80
C PHE A 67 12.64 10.85 -8.89
N ALA A 68 12.92 12.05 -9.40
CA ALA A 68 13.63 13.09 -8.66
C ALA A 68 12.86 13.62 -7.44
N ASN A 69 11.53 13.75 -7.52
CA ASN A 69 10.73 14.46 -6.52
C ASN A 69 9.91 13.55 -5.60
N SER A 70 9.90 12.23 -5.87
CA SER A 70 9.03 11.30 -5.18
C SER A 70 9.74 10.26 -4.30
N THR A 71 8.99 9.75 -3.32
CA THR A 71 9.38 8.63 -2.47
C THR A 71 8.23 7.64 -2.44
N LEU A 72 8.50 6.37 -2.70
CA LEU A 72 7.56 5.26 -2.54
C LEU A 72 7.61 4.72 -1.11
N ILE A 73 6.44 4.54 -0.51
CA ILE A 73 6.24 3.97 0.82
C ILE A 73 5.37 2.73 0.68
N PHE A 74 5.93 1.57 0.98
CA PHE A 74 5.15 0.37 1.28
C PHE A 74 4.69 0.47 2.72
N SER A 75 3.39 0.38 2.98
CA SER A 75 2.81 0.59 4.32
C SER A 75 1.98 -0.59 4.79
N GLY A 76 2.36 -1.16 5.93
CA GLY A 76 1.66 -2.25 6.59
C GLY A 76 2.56 -2.96 7.60
N SER A 77 2.00 -3.26 8.78
CA SER A 77 2.70 -3.82 9.92
C SER A 77 2.92 -5.34 9.83
N GLN A 78 3.45 -5.93 10.91
CA GLN A 78 3.56 -7.37 11.13
C GLN A 78 2.19 -7.92 11.57
N THR A 79 1.27 -8.05 10.63
CA THR A 79 -0.15 -8.32 10.94
C THR A 79 -0.50 -9.78 11.17
N LYS A 80 0.44 -10.70 10.89
CA LYS A 80 0.21 -12.15 10.90
C LYS A 80 1.27 -12.86 11.73
N ALA A 81 0.85 -13.51 12.81
CA ALA A 81 1.76 -14.19 13.73
C ALA A 81 2.50 -15.35 13.03
N GLU A 82 1.79 -16.05 12.15
CA GLU A 82 2.30 -17.19 11.37
C GLU A 82 3.38 -16.82 10.35
N ALA A 83 3.48 -15.54 9.96
CA ALA A 83 4.52 -15.04 9.05
C ALA A 83 5.85 -14.72 9.78
N GLY A 84 5.89 -14.82 11.12
CA GLY A 84 7.01 -14.37 11.91
C GLY A 84 7.16 -12.83 11.93
N PRO A 85 8.31 -12.29 12.35
CA PRO A 85 8.54 -10.85 12.49
C PRO A 85 8.79 -10.15 11.14
N VAL A 86 7.94 -10.45 10.14
CA VAL A 86 7.97 -9.88 8.80
C VAL A 86 6.76 -8.97 8.65
N SER A 87 6.98 -7.71 8.26
CA SER A 87 5.88 -6.79 7.98
C SER A 87 5.36 -6.97 6.56
N GLU A 88 4.10 -6.58 6.33
CA GLU A 88 3.55 -6.53 4.99
C GLU A 88 4.42 -5.64 4.08
N ALA A 89 4.84 -4.48 4.59
CA ALA A 89 5.71 -3.53 3.87
C ALA A 89 7.06 -4.17 3.45
N GLN A 90 7.74 -4.87 4.37
CA GLN A 90 8.98 -5.59 4.06
C GLN A 90 8.79 -6.61 2.95
N SER A 91 7.71 -7.40 3.03
CA SER A 91 7.46 -8.46 2.07
C SER A 91 7.19 -7.93 0.65
N TYR A 92 6.50 -6.79 0.54
CA TYR A 92 6.25 -6.12 -0.75
C TYR A 92 7.55 -5.58 -1.35
N GLN A 93 8.38 -4.86 -0.57
CA GLN A 93 9.67 -4.36 -1.07
C GLN A 93 10.56 -5.51 -1.56
N LEU A 94 10.67 -6.59 -0.78
CA LEU A 94 11.51 -7.73 -1.15
C LEU A 94 11.00 -8.42 -2.42
N LEU A 95 9.68 -8.58 -2.55
CA LEU A 95 9.08 -9.15 -3.75
C LEU A 95 9.34 -8.29 -4.97
N MET A 96 9.14 -6.97 -4.86
CA MET A 96 9.40 -6.03 -5.94
C MET A 96 10.86 -6.07 -6.37
N TYR A 97 11.80 -6.06 -5.42
CA TYR A 97 13.23 -6.22 -5.72
C TYR A 97 13.50 -7.51 -6.48
N ARG A 98 12.93 -8.63 -6.03
CA ARG A 98 13.14 -9.94 -6.66
C ARG A 98 12.59 -9.99 -8.09
N ILE A 99 11.39 -9.44 -8.31
CA ILE A 99 10.78 -9.36 -9.66
C ILE A 99 11.66 -8.54 -10.59
N ILE A 100 12.01 -7.29 -10.22
CA ILE A 100 12.80 -6.41 -11.09
C ILE A 100 14.20 -6.97 -11.32
N LYS A 101 14.85 -7.52 -10.29
CA LYS A 101 16.14 -8.19 -10.45
C LYS A 101 16.06 -9.34 -11.44
N GLN A 102 15.07 -10.21 -11.30
CA GLN A 102 14.89 -11.34 -12.21
C GLN A 102 14.58 -10.86 -13.64
N SER A 103 13.82 -9.77 -13.80
CA SER A 103 13.55 -9.15 -15.11
C SER A 103 14.80 -8.59 -15.79
N ILE A 104 15.74 -8.03 -15.02
CA ILE A 104 17.04 -7.54 -15.51
C ILE A 104 17.93 -8.73 -15.88
N ASP A 105 18.00 -9.75 -15.03
CA ASP A 105 18.88 -10.90 -15.21
C ASP A 105 18.42 -11.80 -16.37
N ASP A 106 17.12 -12.16 -16.42
CA ASP A 106 16.50 -12.92 -17.50
C ASP A 106 14.99 -12.68 -17.59
N ILE A 107 14.58 -11.78 -18.49
CA ILE A 107 13.18 -11.45 -18.73
C ILE A 107 12.36 -12.65 -19.25
N ASN A 108 12.97 -13.66 -19.88
CA ASN A 108 12.23 -14.81 -20.40
C ASN A 108 11.64 -15.67 -19.27
N VAL A 109 12.33 -15.74 -18.12
CA VAL A 109 11.80 -16.43 -16.94
C VAL A 109 10.55 -15.72 -16.43
N VAL A 110 10.59 -14.38 -16.35
CA VAL A 110 9.44 -13.57 -15.92
C VAL A 110 8.28 -13.68 -16.92
N ASN A 111 8.58 -13.64 -18.23
CA ASN A 111 7.60 -13.85 -19.29
C ASN A 111 6.98 -15.25 -19.22
N GLY A 112 7.77 -16.29 -18.93
CA GLY A 112 7.29 -17.66 -18.79
C GLY A 112 6.37 -17.86 -17.59
N ILE A 113 6.63 -17.13 -16.49
CA ILE A 113 5.77 -17.14 -15.29
C ILE A 113 4.48 -16.36 -15.55
N PHE A 114 4.57 -15.07 -15.83
CA PHE A 114 3.38 -14.21 -15.85
C PHE A 114 2.63 -14.20 -17.19
N GLY A 115 3.24 -14.68 -18.28
CA GLY A 115 2.66 -14.62 -19.63
C GLY A 115 1.31 -15.29 -19.78
N ASN A 116 1.06 -16.35 -19.01
CA ASN A 116 -0.21 -17.07 -18.99
C ASN A 116 -1.06 -16.75 -17.74
N ILE A 117 -0.57 -15.91 -16.83
CA ILE A 117 -1.20 -15.64 -15.52
C ILE A 117 -1.90 -14.29 -15.53
N ASP A 118 -1.17 -13.22 -15.89
CA ASP A 118 -1.67 -11.84 -15.91
C ASP A 118 -0.77 -10.97 -16.82
N SER A 119 -1.31 -10.55 -17.96
CA SER A 119 -0.58 -9.72 -18.93
C SER A 119 -0.32 -8.28 -18.47
N GLU A 120 -1.07 -7.79 -17.48
CA GLU A 120 -0.92 -6.45 -16.93
C GLU A 120 0.34 -6.36 -16.06
N ILE A 121 0.66 -7.43 -15.31
CA ILE A 121 1.93 -7.56 -14.59
C ILE A 121 3.11 -7.42 -15.56
N LEU A 122 3.07 -8.12 -16.70
CA LEU A 122 4.13 -8.03 -17.71
C LEU A 122 4.26 -6.63 -18.30
N LYS A 123 3.14 -5.96 -18.59
CA LYS A 123 3.15 -4.57 -19.09
C LYS A 123 3.80 -3.61 -18.10
N LEU A 124 3.47 -3.72 -16.81
CA LEU A 124 4.08 -2.90 -15.76
C LEU A 124 5.59 -3.16 -15.65
N ILE A 125 6.01 -4.44 -15.65
CA ILE A 125 7.43 -4.80 -15.62
C ILE A 125 8.17 -4.23 -16.85
N GLN A 126 7.59 -4.36 -18.04
CA GLN A 126 8.18 -3.82 -19.27
C GLN A 126 8.31 -2.30 -19.22
N SER A 127 7.29 -1.59 -18.72
CA SER A 127 7.32 -0.15 -18.51
C SER A 127 8.46 0.25 -17.56
N ILE A 128 8.54 -0.38 -16.38
CA ILE A 128 9.59 -0.15 -15.38
C ILE A 128 10.98 -0.35 -15.99
N ILE A 129 11.22 -1.48 -16.66
CA ILE A 129 12.53 -1.78 -17.26
C ILE A 129 12.87 -0.80 -18.39
N SER A 130 11.89 -0.37 -19.18
CA SER A 130 12.09 0.66 -20.21
C SER A 130 12.48 1.99 -19.58
N ILE A 131 11.73 2.47 -18.58
CA ILE A 131 12.01 3.76 -17.92
C ILE A 131 13.37 3.72 -17.22
N MET A 132 13.70 2.63 -16.52
CA MET A 132 15.01 2.47 -15.89
C MET A 132 16.15 2.54 -16.91
N ARG A 133 16.00 1.90 -18.08
CA ARG A 133 16.98 1.96 -19.16
C ARG A 133 17.11 3.37 -19.73
N ASP A 134 15.99 4.02 -20.02
CA ASP A 134 15.95 5.33 -20.66
C ASP A 134 16.49 6.44 -19.73
N GLN A 135 16.31 6.30 -18.42
CA GLN A 135 16.82 7.22 -17.41
C GLN A 135 18.16 6.79 -16.78
N GLU A 136 18.77 5.68 -17.26
CA GLU A 136 20.01 5.11 -16.72
C GLU A 136 19.97 4.83 -15.19
N ILE A 137 18.81 4.41 -14.68
CA ILE A 137 18.61 4.06 -13.27
C ILE A 137 18.97 2.59 -13.04
N THR A 138 19.94 2.35 -12.17
CA THR A 138 20.32 1.01 -11.74
C THR A 138 19.34 0.42 -10.71
N LEU A 139 19.37 -0.91 -10.53
CA LEU A 139 18.57 -1.58 -9.50
C LEU A 139 18.89 -1.04 -8.09
N ASP A 140 20.17 -0.83 -7.79
CA ASP A 140 20.59 -0.33 -6.48
C ASP A 140 20.05 1.10 -6.24
N GLN A 141 20.16 1.98 -7.24
CA GLN A 141 19.60 3.34 -7.16
C GLN A 141 18.08 3.36 -6.96
N LEU A 142 17.34 2.44 -7.62
CA LEU A 142 15.89 2.34 -7.44
C LEU A 142 15.52 1.97 -5.99
N PHE A 143 16.27 1.06 -5.37
CA PHE A 143 16.00 0.53 -4.03
C PHE A 143 16.81 1.22 -2.91
N GLU A 144 17.40 2.39 -3.18
CA GLU A 144 17.97 3.25 -2.14
C GLU A 144 16.90 3.67 -1.11
N SER A 145 17.29 3.77 0.17
CA SER A 145 16.37 4.00 1.29
C SER A 145 15.59 5.32 1.24
N HIS A 146 16.06 6.28 0.44
CA HIS A 146 15.36 7.55 0.23
C HIS A 146 14.43 7.53 -1.00
N ARG A 147 14.46 6.48 -1.82
CA ARG A 147 13.58 6.26 -2.98
C ARG A 147 12.41 5.36 -2.61
N ILE A 148 12.71 4.24 -1.96
CA ILE A 148 11.73 3.28 -1.46
C ILE A 148 11.97 3.13 0.04
N THR A 149 10.93 3.41 0.83
CA THR A 149 10.96 3.27 2.29
C THR A 149 9.83 2.37 2.76
N LEU A 150 9.97 1.87 3.98
CA LEU A 150 8.99 1.03 4.66
C LEU A 150 8.29 1.82 5.76
N GLU A 151 6.98 1.65 5.84
CA GLU A 151 6.15 2.06 6.98
C GLU A 151 5.59 0.76 7.58
N GLU A 152 6.10 0.37 8.76
CA GLU A 152 5.89 -0.98 9.31
C GLU A 152 4.99 -1.01 10.55
N TYR A 153 4.16 0.02 10.75
CA TYR A 153 3.32 0.16 11.93
C TYR A 153 1.82 0.21 11.63
N ALA A 154 1.42 0.47 10.38
CA ALA A 154 -0.01 0.59 10.07
C ALA A 154 -0.79 -0.73 10.26
N LEU A 155 -1.92 -0.64 10.94
CA LEU A 155 -2.82 -1.76 11.25
C LEU A 155 -4.17 -1.68 10.51
N ASP A 156 -4.46 -0.52 9.91
CA ASP A 156 -5.60 -0.29 9.04
C ASP A 156 -5.33 0.82 8.00
N SER A 157 -6.36 1.17 7.22
CA SER A 157 -6.24 2.14 6.13
C SER A 157 -6.07 3.60 6.60
N PHE A 158 -6.54 3.95 7.80
CA PHE A 158 -6.29 5.29 8.34
C PHE A 158 -4.82 5.39 8.77
N ASP A 159 -4.32 4.37 9.46
CA ASP A 159 -2.92 4.29 9.85
C ASP A 159 -2.02 4.26 8.60
N ASN A 160 -2.37 3.53 7.53
CA ASN A 160 -1.59 3.54 6.29
C ASN A 160 -1.36 4.96 5.79
N LEU A 161 -2.43 5.75 5.68
CA LEU A 161 -2.36 7.14 5.21
C LEU A 161 -1.52 8.00 6.15
N LEU A 162 -1.88 8.06 7.43
CA LEU A 162 -1.27 8.96 8.40
C LEU A 162 0.21 8.61 8.64
N TYR A 163 0.52 7.32 8.78
CA TYR A 163 1.87 6.87 9.07
C TYR A 163 2.78 6.98 7.85
N SER A 164 2.25 6.84 6.63
CA SER A 164 3.03 7.09 5.42
C SER A 164 3.43 8.57 5.29
N LEU A 165 2.56 9.50 5.69
CA LEU A 165 2.92 10.92 5.79
C LEU A 165 4.04 11.14 6.84
N GLY A 166 3.94 10.48 7.99
CA GLY A 166 4.97 10.50 9.03
C GLY A 166 6.30 9.91 8.56
N GLN A 167 6.28 8.75 7.89
CA GLN A 167 7.47 8.11 7.34
C GLN A 167 8.12 8.96 6.24
N PHE A 168 7.31 9.59 5.37
CA PHE A 168 7.82 10.51 4.36
C PHE A 168 8.56 11.68 5.02
N GLN A 169 7.99 12.29 6.07
CA GLN A 169 8.64 13.37 6.81
C GLN A 169 9.91 12.92 7.52
N ALA A 170 9.92 11.72 8.12
CA ALA A 170 11.09 11.18 8.80
C ALA A 170 12.27 10.96 7.84
N VAL A 171 12.00 10.56 6.59
CA VAL A 171 13.05 10.30 5.57
C VAL A 171 13.48 11.59 4.86
N ASN A 172 12.55 12.50 4.56
CA ASN A 172 12.81 13.67 3.71
C ASN A 172 12.97 15.00 4.47
N GLY A 173 12.60 15.04 5.75
CA GLY A 173 12.65 16.25 6.58
C GLY A 173 11.52 17.27 6.30
N ASN A 174 10.51 16.90 5.50
CA ASN A 174 9.31 17.69 5.23
C ASN A 174 8.12 16.79 4.89
N TYR A 175 6.90 17.27 5.10
CA TYR A 175 5.69 16.59 4.62
C TYR A 175 5.55 16.73 3.09
N PRO A 176 4.87 15.77 2.42
CA PRO A 176 4.62 15.85 0.99
C PRO A 176 3.49 16.85 0.71
N LYS A 177 3.57 17.54 -0.44
CA LYS A 177 2.51 18.43 -0.95
C LYS A 177 1.47 17.70 -1.81
N LYS A 178 1.82 16.53 -2.32
CA LYS A 178 0.94 15.64 -3.10
C LYS A 178 1.19 14.19 -2.73
N MET A 179 0.14 13.38 -2.78
CA MET A 179 0.23 11.94 -2.57
C MET A 179 -0.41 11.18 -3.73
N THR A 180 0.25 10.13 -4.22
CA THR A 180 -0.39 9.10 -5.05
C THR A 180 -0.61 7.86 -4.21
N ILE A 181 -1.82 7.33 -4.17
CA ILE A 181 -2.14 6.07 -3.50
C ILE A 181 -2.39 5.02 -4.58
N VAL A 182 -1.74 3.86 -4.47
CA VAL A 182 -1.93 2.74 -5.39
C VAL A 182 -2.54 1.57 -4.64
N GLY A 183 -3.78 1.21 -4.93
CA GLY A 183 -4.46 0.15 -4.20
C GLY A 183 -5.79 -0.27 -4.82
N PHE A 184 -6.58 -1.00 -4.06
CA PHE A 184 -7.90 -1.44 -4.52
C PHE A 184 -8.86 -0.27 -4.73
N GLY A 185 -9.54 -0.23 -5.88
CA GLY A 185 -10.45 0.86 -6.23
C GLY A 185 -11.71 0.89 -5.38
N PHE A 186 -12.24 -0.27 -4.98
CA PHE A 186 -13.34 -0.34 -4.03
C PHE A 186 -13.05 0.30 -2.64
N LYS A 187 -11.79 0.65 -2.33
CA LYS A 187 -11.40 1.39 -1.11
C LYS A 187 -11.18 2.89 -1.33
N GLN A 188 -11.21 3.36 -2.59
CA GLN A 188 -10.83 4.73 -2.97
C GLN A 188 -11.64 5.78 -2.20
N SER A 189 -12.97 5.67 -2.19
CA SER A 189 -13.82 6.63 -1.47
C SER A 189 -13.52 6.69 0.02
N ARG A 190 -13.18 5.57 0.68
CA ARG A 190 -12.80 5.63 2.10
C ARG A 190 -11.50 6.41 2.32
N TYR A 191 -10.51 6.26 1.44
CA TYR A 191 -9.29 7.07 1.52
C TYR A 191 -9.57 8.55 1.28
N LEU A 192 -10.25 8.89 0.18
CA LEU A 192 -10.42 10.27 -0.25
C LEU A 192 -11.50 11.01 0.55
N ASP A 193 -12.63 10.36 0.80
CA ASP A 193 -13.80 11.01 1.38
C ASP A 193 -13.87 10.93 2.90
N LEU A 194 -13.09 10.03 3.52
CA LEU A 194 -13.06 9.87 4.99
C LEU A 194 -11.67 10.16 5.53
N HIS A 195 -10.67 9.35 5.22
CA HIS A 195 -9.35 9.44 5.87
C HIS A 195 -8.63 10.75 5.55
N ALA A 196 -8.56 11.12 4.28
CA ALA A 196 -7.92 12.35 3.83
C ALA A 196 -8.63 13.59 4.38
N LYS A 197 -9.98 13.57 4.43
CA LYS A 197 -10.78 14.64 5.06
C LYS A 197 -10.54 14.74 6.56
N ALA A 198 -10.47 13.62 7.27
CA ALA A 198 -10.27 13.56 8.72
C ALA A 198 -8.94 14.18 9.18
N ILE A 199 -7.99 14.33 8.24
CA ILE A 199 -6.71 14.98 8.51
C ILE A 199 -6.53 16.30 7.75
N ASP A 200 -7.44 16.70 6.85
CA ASP A 200 -7.33 17.88 5.96
C ASP A 200 -6.24 17.78 4.86
N PHE A 201 -5.95 16.57 4.36
CA PHE A 201 -5.01 16.36 3.24
C PHE A 201 -5.77 16.28 1.91
N LYS A 202 -5.54 17.21 0.98
CA LYS A 202 -6.41 17.38 -0.21
C LYS A 202 -5.83 16.85 -1.52
N ASN A 203 -4.52 16.95 -1.70
CA ASN A 203 -3.88 16.70 -2.98
C ASN A 203 -3.51 15.22 -3.14
N ILE A 204 -4.53 14.39 -3.40
CA ILE A 204 -4.37 12.94 -3.57
C ILE A 204 -4.78 12.53 -4.98
N ASN A 205 -3.88 11.84 -5.67
CA ASN A 205 -4.20 11.00 -6.82
C ASN A 205 -4.38 9.55 -6.36
N TYR A 206 -5.36 8.82 -6.92
CA TYR A 206 -5.60 7.42 -6.56
C TYR A 206 -5.56 6.54 -7.80
N ILE A 207 -4.66 5.56 -7.82
CA ILE A 207 -4.52 4.54 -8.87
C ILE A 207 -5.23 3.28 -8.37
N SER A 208 -6.35 2.98 -9.02
CA SER A 208 -7.22 1.86 -8.69
C SER A 208 -6.85 0.62 -9.48
N ILE A 209 -6.52 -0.47 -8.78
CA ILE A 209 -6.24 -1.78 -9.36
C ILE A 209 -7.12 -2.80 -8.66
N GLU A 210 -8.03 -3.42 -9.41
CA GLU A 210 -9.06 -4.32 -8.89
C GLU A 210 -8.58 -5.78 -8.79
N PRO A 211 -9.28 -6.61 -7.98
CA PRO A 211 -9.17 -8.07 -8.07
C PRO A 211 -9.57 -8.59 -9.46
N SER A 212 -9.05 -9.77 -9.82
CA SER A 212 -9.28 -10.42 -11.12
C SER A 212 -9.71 -11.88 -10.94
N PRO A 213 -10.95 -12.14 -10.49
CA PRO A 213 -11.47 -13.50 -10.39
C PRO A 213 -11.47 -14.21 -11.75
N THR A 214 -11.14 -15.50 -11.78
CA THR A 214 -11.02 -16.29 -13.01
C THR A 214 -12.26 -17.11 -13.30
N GLY A 215 -12.65 -17.17 -14.58
CA GLY A 215 -13.79 -17.99 -15.03
C GLY A 215 -15.16 -17.35 -14.82
N TYR A 216 -15.19 -16.05 -14.46
CA TYR A 216 -16.43 -15.31 -14.23
C TYR A 216 -16.91 -14.72 -15.55
N ASN A 217 -18.21 -14.89 -15.83
CA ASN A 217 -18.88 -14.11 -16.89
C ASN A 217 -19.25 -12.70 -16.38
N SER A 218 -19.80 -11.86 -17.25
CA SER A 218 -20.12 -10.47 -16.91
C SER A 218 -21.09 -10.31 -15.74
N GLU A 219 -22.10 -11.17 -15.63
CA GLU A 219 -23.08 -11.14 -14.53
C GLU A 219 -22.43 -11.54 -13.20
N GLN A 220 -21.58 -12.58 -13.22
CA GLN A 220 -20.84 -13.01 -12.03
C GLN A 220 -19.85 -11.94 -11.57
N LEU A 221 -19.19 -11.23 -12.50
CA LEU A 221 -18.32 -10.11 -12.16
C LEU A 221 -19.11 -8.97 -11.51
N GLU A 222 -20.29 -8.63 -12.03
CA GLU A 222 -21.16 -7.62 -11.43
C GLU A 222 -21.58 -7.99 -9.99
N VAL A 223 -21.97 -9.25 -9.77
CA VAL A 223 -22.30 -9.77 -8.43
C VAL A 223 -21.09 -9.74 -7.50
N TYR A 224 -19.90 -10.13 -7.99
CA TYR A 224 -18.66 -10.11 -7.22
C TYR A 224 -18.32 -8.69 -6.76
N PHE A 225 -18.26 -7.72 -7.67
CA PHE A 225 -17.89 -6.35 -7.35
C PHE A 225 -18.95 -5.62 -6.51
N SER A 226 -20.23 -5.90 -6.73
CA SER A 226 -21.31 -5.35 -5.88
C SER A 226 -21.22 -5.90 -4.44
N THR A 227 -20.94 -7.19 -4.29
CA THR A 227 -20.73 -7.83 -2.97
C THR A 227 -19.50 -7.25 -2.29
N LEU A 228 -18.38 -7.11 -3.01
CA LEU A 228 -17.14 -6.54 -2.51
C LEU A 228 -17.34 -5.09 -2.02
N SER A 229 -18.05 -4.27 -2.79
CA SER A 229 -18.42 -2.90 -2.43
C SER A 229 -19.32 -2.84 -1.18
N ALA A 230 -20.33 -3.72 -1.11
CA ALA A 230 -21.20 -3.80 0.07
C ALA A 230 -20.44 -4.23 1.33
N MET A 231 -19.51 -5.18 1.20
CA MET A 231 -18.64 -5.64 2.28
C MET A 231 -17.67 -4.55 2.73
N GLU A 232 -17.07 -3.80 1.80
CA GLU A 232 -16.22 -2.65 2.11
C GLU A 232 -17.00 -1.60 2.92
N LYS A 233 -18.19 -1.23 2.43
CA LYS A 233 -19.02 -0.22 3.06
C LYS A 233 -19.41 -0.62 4.48
N LYS A 234 -19.90 -1.86 4.64
CA LYS A 234 -20.34 -2.38 5.93
C LYS A 234 -19.19 -2.57 6.92
N ASN A 235 -18.08 -3.16 6.48
CA ASN A 235 -17.02 -3.62 7.37
C ASN A 235 -15.91 -2.58 7.58
N ALA A 236 -15.91 -1.47 6.85
CA ALA A 236 -14.94 -0.39 6.99
C ALA A 236 -15.54 1.01 6.83
N ALA A 237 -16.02 1.40 5.65
CA ALA A 237 -16.34 2.82 5.39
C ALA A 237 -17.39 3.37 6.36
N ALA A 238 -18.50 2.65 6.60
CA ALA A 238 -19.53 3.06 7.54
C ALA A 238 -19.03 3.14 9.00
N LEU A 239 -18.01 2.35 9.36
CA LEU A 239 -17.40 2.43 10.69
C LEU A 239 -16.56 3.71 10.80
N PHE A 240 -15.73 4.00 9.80
CA PHE A 240 -14.92 5.22 9.77
C PHE A 240 -15.74 6.49 9.61
N GLN A 241 -16.95 6.42 9.05
CA GLN A 241 -17.91 7.53 9.06
C GLN A 241 -18.36 7.94 10.46
N ASN A 242 -18.25 7.04 11.45
CA ASN A 242 -18.65 7.31 12.83
C ASN A 242 -17.44 7.38 13.80
N ASP A 243 -16.27 6.97 13.34
CA ASP A 243 -14.99 6.95 14.07
C ASP A 243 -13.85 7.30 13.11
N TYR A 244 -13.70 8.60 12.81
CA TYR A 244 -12.82 9.16 11.78
C TYR A 244 -11.37 8.68 11.95
N TYR A 245 -10.95 8.52 13.21
CA TYR A 245 -9.58 8.20 13.62
C TYR A 245 -9.38 6.74 14.04
N GLY A 246 -10.42 5.90 13.95
CA GLY A 246 -10.34 4.47 14.28
C GLY A 246 -9.89 4.18 15.72
N ARG A 247 -10.38 4.97 16.68
CA ARG A 247 -9.98 4.90 18.10
C ARG A 247 -10.99 4.17 18.98
N ARG A 248 -12.13 3.78 18.43
CA ARG A 248 -13.26 3.19 19.17
C ARG A 248 -13.62 1.82 18.60
N SER A 249 -14.29 1.00 19.40
CA SER A 249 -14.83 -0.28 18.92
C SER A 249 -15.88 -0.05 17.83
N PRO A 250 -15.90 -0.87 16.77
CA PRO A 250 -15.12 -2.09 16.57
C PRO A 250 -13.77 -1.91 15.85
N LEU A 251 -13.39 -0.69 15.46
CA LEU A 251 -12.14 -0.43 14.72
C LEU A 251 -10.90 -0.63 15.61
N LEU A 252 -10.94 -0.14 16.84
CA LEU A 252 -9.85 -0.34 17.80
C LEU A 252 -9.58 -1.83 18.06
N ASP A 253 -10.62 -2.64 18.23
CA ASP A 253 -10.52 -4.09 18.46
C ASP A 253 -9.89 -4.79 17.24
N LYS A 254 -10.23 -4.33 16.03
CA LYS A 254 -9.59 -4.80 14.78
C LYS A 254 -8.11 -4.44 14.73
N LYS A 255 -7.72 -3.23 15.14
CA LYS A 255 -6.29 -2.84 15.20
C LYS A 255 -5.53 -3.73 16.18
N GLN A 256 -6.07 -3.92 17.39
CA GLN A 256 -5.43 -4.72 18.44
C GLN A 256 -5.26 -6.18 18.01
N SER A 257 -6.26 -6.79 17.38
CA SER A 257 -6.15 -8.17 16.88
C SER A 257 -5.14 -8.35 15.74
N ARG A 258 -4.80 -7.27 15.02
CA ARG A 258 -3.79 -7.25 13.95
C ARG A 258 -2.38 -6.88 14.42
N ASN A 259 -2.14 -6.74 15.72
CA ASN A 259 -0.82 -6.40 16.26
C ASN A 259 -0.20 -7.51 17.13
N PRO A 260 -0.01 -8.73 16.60
CA PRO A 260 0.51 -9.86 17.38
C PRO A 260 1.93 -9.62 17.93
N PHE A 261 2.68 -8.67 17.37
CA PHE A 261 4.05 -8.33 17.79
C PHE A 261 4.15 -7.06 18.63
N ASN A 262 3.02 -6.47 19.04
CA ASN A 262 2.94 -5.27 19.87
C ASN A 262 3.83 -4.10 19.38
N LYS A 263 3.83 -3.86 18.06
CA LYS A 263 4.56 -2.77 17.43
C LYS A 263 3.87 -1.44 17.77
N GLN A 264 4.68 -0.40 17.99
CA GLN A 264 4.20 0.94 18.33
C GLN A 264 4.91 1.99 17.45
N PRO A 265 4.16 2.82 16.71
CA PRO A 265 4.74 3.88 15.89
C PRO A 265 5.32 5.00 16.76
N LYS A 266 6.31 5.72 16.24
CA LYS A 266 6.96 6.86 16.91
C LYS A 266 7.02 8.11 16.03
N TYR A 267 6.05 8.27 15.12
CA TYR A 267 6.02 9.40 14.20
C TYR A 267 5.58 10.69 14.90
N GLU A 268 6.26 11.79 14.62
CA GLU A 268 5.89 13.12 15.15
C GLU A 268 4.48 13.55 14.71
N ILE A 269 4.04 13.12 13.53
CA ILE A 269 2.69 13.42 13.00
C ILE A 269 1.57 12.96 13.94
N LEU A 270 1.80 11.96 14.80
CA LEU A 270 0.80 11.49 15.77
C LEU A 270 0.39 12.58 16.75
N ASN A 271 1.21 13.61 16.94
CA ASN A 271 0.89 14.74 17.80
C ASN A 271 -0.32 15.54 17.29
N ILE A 272 -0.68 15.47 16.00
CA ILE A 272 -1.90 16.14 15.50
C ILE A 272 -3.17 15.55 16.11
N LEU A 273 -3.10 14.33 16.67
CA LEU A 273 -4.23 13.65 17.31
C LEU A 273 -4.23 13.77 18.84
N LYS A 274 -3.33 14.59 19.42
CA LYS A 274 -3.24 14.75 20.87
C LYS A 274 -4.47 15.48 21.39
N GLY A 275 -5.10 14.94 22.44
CA GLY A 275 -6.28 15.55 23.06
C GLY A 275 -7.60 15.19 22.39
N LEU A 276 -7.58 14.33 21.36
CA LEU A 276 -8.76 13.86 20.63
C LEU A 276 -9.85 13.29 21.56
N GLU A 277 -9.46 12.67 22.67
CA GLU A 277 -10.38 12.09 23.66
C GLU A 277 -11.33 13.08 24.33
N ASN A 278 -11.06 14.39 24.21
CA ASN A 278 -11.84 15.45 24.84
C ASN A 278 -12.95 16.01 23.93
N TYR A 279 -13.07 15.50 22.70
CA TYR A 279 -13.95 16.05 21.67
C TYR A 279 -14.70 14.95 20.92
N SER A 280 -15.79 15.32 20.25
CA SER A 280 -16.31 14.49 19.15
C SER A 280 -15.37 14.59 17.94
N ASP A 281 -15.35 13.59 17.06
CA ASP A 281 -14.45 13.60 15.90
C ASP A 281 -14.65 14.82 14.99
N GLU A 282 -15.90 15.23 14.76
CA GLU A 282 -16.22 16.42 13.97
C GLU A 282 -15.74 17.70 14.66
N GLU A 283 -15.98 17.83 15.96
CA GLU A 283 -15.50 18.98 16.72
C GLU A 283 -13.97 19.06 16.74
N PHE A 284 -13.29 17.91 16.89
CA PHE A 284 -11.85 17.83 16.85
C PHE A 284 -11.29 18.23 15.48
N LEU A 285 -11.87 17.70 14.40
CA LEU A 285 -11.51 18.04 13.02
C LEU A 285 -11.56 19.56 12.80
N GLN A 286 -12.69 20.19 13.14
CA GLN A 286 -12.87 21.63 12.91
C GLN A 286 -11.96 22.50 13.79
N LYS A 287 -11.70 22.09 15.03
CA LYS A 287 -10.91 22.90 15.98
C LYS A 287 -9.40 22.71 15.88
N HIS A 288 -8.94 21.51 15.54
CA HIS A 288 -7.54 21.11 15.72
C HIS A 288 -6.84 20.64 14.45
N ILE A 289 -7.59 20.30 13.39
CA ILE A 289 -7.02 19.73 12.17
C ILE A 289 -7.14 20.71 11.01
N VAL A 290 -8.35 21.19 10.69
CA VAL A 290 -8.59 22.06 9.54
C VAL A 290 -7.71 23.32 9.63
N GLY A 291 -6.84 23.52 8.65
CA GLY A 291 -5.91 24.66 8.59
C GLY A 291 -4.77 24.65 9.63
N HIS A 292 -4.61 23.58 10.42
CA HIS A 292 -3.58 23.45 11.45
C HIS A 292 -2.57 22.34 11.15
N THR A 293 -2.78 21.58 10.08
CA THR A 293 -1.88 20.50 9.67
C THR A 293 -0.64 21.02 8.93
N PRO A 294 0.49 20.27 8.95
CA PRO A 294 1.80 20.78 8.54
C PRO A 294 2.11 20.67 7.03
N TRP A 295 1.12 20.41 6.17
CA TRP A 295 1.29 20.23 4.72
C TRP A 295 0.70 21.36 3.89
#